data_AF-A0A2V8GQT6-F1
#
_entry.id   AF-A0A2V8GQT6-F1
#
_cell.length_a   1.000
_cell.length_b   1.000
_cell.length_c   1.000
_cell.angle_alpha   90.00
_cell.angle_beta   90.00
_cell.angle_gamma   90.00
#
_symmetry.space_group_name_H-M   'P 1'
#
loop_
_entity.id
_entity.type
_entity.pdbx_description
1 polymer ?
#
loop_
_entity_poly.entity_id
_entity_poly.type
_entity_poly.pdbx_seq_one_letter_code
_entity_poly.pdbx_strand_id
1 'polypeptide(L)'
;MGSNAMPSKRTALILVLLAFVSRPAFAQVDLTGEWSPRVYNTHMDIGDYTGIPVNEPGRLRAESWHPDQLDLPENLCRPHPIDIGLRVSVSQLRIATELDNDTKQPVGLRLHVAWQEPEQVIYMDGRPHPSANTPHKWSGFSTGHWERNTLVYTTTHLKEAYLTRTGVPKSERAEV
;
A
#
# COMPACT_ATOMS: atom_id res chain seq x y z
N MET A 1 6.29 -57.45 25.38
CA MET A 1 4.82 -57.36 25.51
C MET A 1 4.47 -55.98 26.02
N GLY A 2 4.20 -55.03 25.12
CA GLY A 2 3.71 -53.69 25.49
C GLY A 2 2.20 -53.66 25.32
N SER A 3 1.45 -53.46 26.41
CA SER A 3 0.00 -53.31 26.31
C SER A 3 -0.34 -51.90 25.83
N ASN A 4 -0.87 -51.78 24.61
CA ASN A 4 -1.55 -50.56 24.18
C ASN A 4 -2.89 -50.47 24.92
N ALA A 5 -2.92 -49.76 26.04
CA ALA A 5 -4.16 -49.44 26.73
C ALA A 5 -5.00 -48.51 25.86
N MET A 6 -6.20 -48.94 25.48
CA MET A 6 -7.16 -48.09 24.76
C MET A 6 -7.59 -46.92 25.65
N PRO A 7 -7.64 -45.68 25.14
CA PRO A 7 -8.04 -44.52 25.91
C PRO A 7 -9.48 -44.67 26.41
N SER A 8 -9.74 -44.29 27.67
CA SER A 8 -11.08 -44.39 28.27
C SER A 8 -12.08 -43.49 27.54
N LYS A 9 -13.38 -43.82 27.60
CA LYS A 9 -14.45 -43.00 27.00
C LYS A 9 -14.40 -41.52 27.44
N ARG A 10 -13.95 -41.25 28.68
CA ARG A 10 -13.74 -39.88 29.19
C ARG A 10 -12.57 -39.19 28.50
N THR A 11 -11.47 -39.91 28.28
CA THR A 11 -10.30 -39.42 27.56
C THR A 11 -10.65 -39.09 26.11
N ALA A 12 -11.44 -39.95 25.45
CA ALA A 12 -11.94 -39.71 24.10
C ALA A 12 -12.86 -38.48 24.02
N LEU A 13 -13.78 -38.31 24.99
CA LEU A 13 -14.67 -37.17 25.04
C LEU A 13 -13.93 -35.83 25.25
N ILE A 14 -12.91 -35.83 26.11
CA ILE A 14 -12.06 -34.65 26.36
C ILE A 14 -11.28 -34.26 25.09
N LEU A 15 -10.76 -35.24 24.35
CA LEU A 15 -10.06 -34.98 23.08
C LEU A 15 -11.00 -34.41 22.01
N VAL A 16 -12.23 -34.91 21.91
CA VAL A 16 -13.24 -34.37 20.99
C VAL A 16 -13.61 -32.93 21.38
N LEU A 17 -13.82 -32.65 22.66
CA LEU A 17 -14.11 -31.29 23.13
C LEU A 17 -12.94 -30.32 22.88
N LEU A 18 -11.70 -30.75 23.05
CA LEU A 18 -10.51 -29.95 22.72
C LEU A 18 -10.41 -29.64 21.22
N ALA A 19 -10.80 -30.57 20.35
CA ALA A 19 -10.84 -30.35 18.90
C ALA A 19 -11.96 -29.38 18.47
N PHE A 20 -13.03 -29.23 19.25
CA PHE A 20 -14.05 -28.19 19.00
C PHE A 20 -13.63 -26.79 19.49
N VAL A 21 -12.62 -26.69 20.36
CA VAL A 21 -12.11 -25.41 20.89
C VAL A 21 -10.91 -24.89 20.09
N SER A 22 -10.36 -25.69 19.16
CA SER A 22 -9.35 -25.23 18.21
C SER A 22 -9.94 -24.18 17.27
N ARG A 23 -9.85 -22.91 17.68
CA ARG A 23 -10.06 -21.78 16.80
C ARG A 23 -8.97 -21.82 15.74
N PRO A 24 -9.27 -21.57 14.45
CA PRO A 24 -8.22 -21.36 13.47
C PRO A 24 -7.36 -20.20 13.97
N ALA A 25 -6.06 -20.47 14.14
CA ALA A 25 -5.10 -19.40 14.28
C ALA A 25 -5.04 -18.69 12.93
N PHE A 26 -5.75 -17.57 12.81
CA PHE A 26 -5.51 -16.63 11.73
C PHE A 26 -4.10 -16.10 11.97
N ALA A 27 -3.12 -16.66 11.28
CA ALA A 27 -1.80 -16.06 11.17
C ALA A 27 -1.99 -14.74 10.41
N GLN A 28 -2.28 -13.66 11.13
CA GLN A 28 -2.19 -12.32 10.57
C GLN A 28 -0.72 -12.10 10.25
N VAL A 29 -0.45 -11.85 8.97
CA VAL A 29 0.89 -11.49 8.50
C VAL A 29 1.21 -10.13 9.09
N ASP A 30 2.23 -10.07 9.94
CA ASP A 30 2.79 -8.80 10.38
C ASP A 30 3.64 -8.23 9.25
N LEU A 31 3.22 -7.09 8.70
CA LEU A 31 3.92 -6.38 7.64
C LEU A 31 4.92 -5.35 8.19
N THR A 32 4.95 -5.12 9.50
CA THR A 32 5.80 -4.09 10.09
C THR A 32 7.29 -4.40 9.91
N GLY A 33 8.07 -3.34 9.74
CA GLY A 33 9.52 -3.44 9.54
C GLY A 33 10.03 -2.64 8.35
N GLU A 34 11.29 -2.90 8.00
CA GLU A 34 11.98 -2.27 6.88
C GLU A 34 12.07 -3.24 5.69
N TRP A 35 11.66 -2.76 4.53
CA TRP A 35 11.56 -3.51 3.29
C TRP A 35 12.49 -2.89 2.25
N SER A 36 13.43 -3.70 1.76
CA SER A 36 14.33 -3.28 0.70
C SER A 36 13.59 -3.20 -0.64
N PRO A 37 13.78 -2.13 -1.42
CA PRO A 37 13.14 -2.00 -2.72
C PRO A 37 13.69 -3.06 -3.67
N ARG A 38 12.83 -3.61 -4.51
CA ARG A 38 13.26 -4.43 -5.64
C ARG A 38 13.37 -3.52 -6.86
N VAL A 39 14.59 -3.14 -7.20
CA VAL A 39 14.83 -2.22 -8.31
C VAL A 39 14.72 -2.96 -9.64
N TYR A 40 13.69 -2.62 -10.41
CA TYR A 40 13.45 -3.08 -11.78
C TYR A 40 13.27 -1.86 -12.68
N ASN A 41 13.68 -1.94 -13.96
CA ASN A 41 13.50 -0.87 -14.96
C ASN A 41 14.16 0.46 -14.58
N THR A 42 15.50 0.47 -14.48
CA THR A 42 16.30 1.66 -14.18
C THR A 42 16.44 2.63 -15.35
N HIS A 43 16.09 2.21 -16.57
CA HIS A 43 16.18 3.03 -17.76
C HIS A 43 15.00 4.03 -17.82
N MET A 44 15.32 5.29 -18.11
CA MET A 44 14.33 6.34 -18.33
C MET A 44 14.09 6.47 -19.83
N ASP A 45 13.22 5.61 -20.37
CA ASP A 45 12.87 5.66 -21.78
C ASP A 45 11.77 6.71 -21.97
N ILE A 46 12.21 7.95 -22.25
CA ILE A 46 11.29 9.06 -22.55
C ILE A 46 10.50 8.70 -23.81
N GLY A 47 9.16 8.79 -23.72
CA GLY A 47 8.27 8.42 -24.81
C GLY A 47 7.91 6.92 -24.87
N ASP A 48 8.50 6.08 -24.01
CA ASP A 48 8.04 4.70 -23.86
C ASP A 48 6.85 4.65 -22.90
N TYR A 49 5.69 4.30 -23.44
CA TYR A 49 4.44 4.15 -22.70
C TYR A 49 3.95 2.69 -22.69
N THR A 50 4.84 1.74 -23.03
CA THR A 50 4.50 0.31 -23.14
C THR A 50 3.91 -0.21 -21.82
N GLY A 51 2.75 -0.85 -21.91
CA GLY A 51 2.05 -1.41 -20.75
C GLY A 51 1.25 -0.39 -19.92
N ILE A 52 1.29 0.90 -20.26
CA ILE A 52 0.48 1.93 -19.60
C ILE A 52 -0.73 2.27 -20.47
N PRO A 53 -1.97 2.12 -19.96
CA PRO A 53 -3.18 2.47 -20.71
C PRO A 53 -3.38 4.00 -20.74
N VAL A 54 -2.58 4.71 -21.53
CA VAL A 54 -2.60 6.17 -21.62
C VAL A 54 -3.71 6.63 -22.58
N ASN A 55 -4.65 7.43 -22.08
CA ASN A 55 -5.68 8.09 -22.90
C ASN A 55 -5.12 9.31 -23.65
N GLU A 56 -5.89 9.88 -24.58
CA GLU A 56 -5.41 11.00 -25.42
C GLU A 56 -4.93 12.23 -24.63
N PRO A 57 -5.67 12.76 -23.64
CA PRO A 57 -5.15 13.88 -22.83
C PRO A 57 -3.89 13.52 -22.03
N GLY A 58 -3.82 12.30 -21.51
CA GLY A 58 -2.65 11.80 -20.80
C GLY A 58 -1.42 11.70 -21.71
N ARG A 59 -1.62 11.30 -22.97
CA ARG A 59 -0.58 11.21 -23.99
C ARG A 59 -0.04 12.59 -24.34
N LEU A 60 -0.91 13.56 -24.63
CA LEU A 60 -0.51 14.94 -24.91
C LEU A 60 0.35 15.52 -23.79
N ARG A 61 -0.05 15.28 -22.53
CA ARG A 61 0.71 15.76 -21.39
C ARG A 61 2.05 15.03 -21.23
N ALA A 62 2.08 13.71 -21.46
CA ALA A 62 3.32 12.94 -21.42
C ALA A 62 4.32 13.36 -22.52
N GLU A 63 3.82 13.69 -23.71
CA GLU A 63 4.62 14.18 -24.84
C GLU A 63 5.12 15.61 -24.64
N SER A 64 4.41 16.41 -23.84
CA SER A 64 4.82 17.78 -23.46
C SER A 64 5.84 17.85 -22.32
N TRP A 65 6.15 16.71 -21.69
CA TRP A 65 7.09 16.65 -20.58
C TRP A 65 8.54 16.79 -21.06
N HIS A 66 9.37 17.47 -20.26
CA HIS A 66 10.80 17.63 -20.52
C HIS A 66 11.59 17.43 -19.21
N PRO A 67 12.79 16.81 -19.21
CA PRO A 67 13.58 16.58 -18.01
C PRO A 67 13.82 17.83 -17.16
N ASP A 68 14.10 18.97 -17.80
CA ASP A 68 14.34 20.26 -17.13
C ASP A 68 13.17 20.74 -16.26
N GLN A 69 11.96 20.18 -16.43
CA GLN A 69 10.85 20.48 -15.54
C GLN A 69 11.12 20.08 -14.09
N LEU A 70 11.96 19.06 -13.85
CA LEU A 70 12.36 18.66 -12.50
C LEU A 70 13.25 19.70 -11.81
N ASP A 71 13.99 20.49 -12.59
CA ASP A 71 14.91 21.53 -12.10
C ASP A 71 14.24 22.90 -11.96
N LEU A 72 12.96 23.02 -12.35
CA LEU A 72 12.20 24.25 -12.16
C LEU A 72 12.04 24.54 -10.65
N PRO A 73 12.27 25.79 -10.19
CA PRO A 73 12.13 26.16 -8.79
C PRO A 73 10.79 25.77 -8.17
N GLU A 74 9.71 25.83 -8.94
CA GLU A 74 8.36 25.48 -8.52
C GLU A 74 8.19 23.97 -8.22
N ASN A 75 9.02 23.12 -8.84
CA ASN A 75 8.95 21.67 -8.72
C ASN A 75 9.94 21.09 -7.70
N LEU A 76 11.00 21.82 -7.33
CA LEU A 76 12.02 21.34 -6.39
C LEU A 76 11.44 20.86 -5.05
N CYS A 77 10.42 21.55 -4.54
CA CYS A 77 9.77 21.23 -3.26
C CYS A 77 8.42 20.52 -3.44
N ARG A 78 8.08 20.08 -4.65
CA ARG A 78 6.81 19.39 -4.91
C ARG A 78 6.87 18.00 -4.26
N PRO A 79 5.97 17.67 -3.32
CA PRO A 79 5.98 16.36 -2.69
C PRO A 79 5.77 15.24 -3.72
N HIS A 80 6.53 14.16 -3.55
CA HIS A 80 6.37 12.98 -4.38
C HIS A 80 5.09 12.24 -3.98
N PRO A 81 4.28 11.76 -4.95
CA PRO A 81 3.10 10.98 -4.62
C PRO A 81 3.52 9.59 -4.10
N ILE A 82 2.77 8.98 -3.18
CA ILE A 82 3.21 7.71 -2.59
C ILE A 82 3.23 6.54 -3.59
N ASP A 83 2.29 6.51 -4.54
CA ASP A 83 2.15 5.42 -5.51
C ASP A 83 3.28 5.35 -6.54
N ILE A 84 3.98 6.47 -6.77
CA ILE A 84 5.26 6.41 -7.49
C ILE A 84 6.36 5.88 -6.56
N GLY A 85 6.40 6.34 -5.31
CA GLY A 85 7.35 5.86 -4.30
C GLY A 85 7.36 4.34 -4.16
N LEU A 86 6.21 3.68 -4.14
CA LEU A 86 6.14 2.21 -4.03
C LEU A 86 6.60 1.46 -5.30
N ARG A 87 6.62 2.11 -6.47
CA ARG A 87 6.97 1.47 -7.75
C ARG A 87 8.37 1.77 -8.26
N VAL A 88 8.84 3.01 -8.12
CA VAL A 88 10.13 3.44 -8.68
C VAL A 88 11.12 3.89 -7.62
N SER A 89 10.76 3.89 -6.34
CA SER A 89 11.71 4.27 -5.30
C SER A 89 12.86 3.29 -5.25
N VAL A 90 14.07 3.85 -5.24
CA VAL A 90 15.33 3.14 -5.02
C VAL A 90 15.67 3.05 -3.53
N SER A 91 14.74 3.42 -2.64
CA SER A 91 14.96 3.44 -1.19
C SER A 91 14.07 2.49 -0.41
N GLN A 92 14.42 2.30 0.86
CA GLN A 92 13.70 1.45 1.79
C GLN A 92 12.28 1.97 2.07
N LEU A 93 11.36 1.01 2.18
CA LEU A 93 10.00 1.21 2.67
C LEU A 93 9.96 0.78 4.14
N ARG A 94 9.47 1.66 5.00
CA ARG A 94 9.19 1.36 6.40
C ARG A 94 7.69 1.23 6.59
N ILE A 95 7.27 0.12 7.17
CA ILE A 95 5.87 -0.13 7.52
C ILE A 95 5.77 -0.17 9.04
N ALA A 96 4.89 0.65 9.60
CA ALA A 96 4.60 0.69 11.02
C ALA A 96 3.10 0.57 11.27
N THR A 97 2.72 0.14 12.48
CA THR A 97 1.32 0.18 12.90
C THR A 97 0.87 1.63 13.07
N GLU A 98 -0.22 2.02 12.40
CA GLU A 98 -0.87 3.29 12.65
C GLU A 98 -1.79 3.16 13.87
N LEU A 99 -1.62 4.07 14.82
CA LEU A 99 -2.47 4.15 16.01
C LEU A 99 -3.40 5.35 15.91
N ASP A 100 -4.62 5.17 16.39
CA ASP A 100 -5.52 6.29 16.66
C ASP A 100 -4.93 7.18 17.77
N ASN A 101 -4.98 8.50 17.59
CA ASN A 101 -4.32 9.43 18.49
C ASN A 101 -4.98 9.49 19.87
N ASP A 102 -6.28 9.24 19.98
CA ASP A 102 -7.00 9.39 21.25
C ASP A 102 -7.06 8.05 21.99
N THR A 103 -7.40 6.98 21.28
CA THR A 103 -7.63 5.64 21.86
C THR A 103 -6.38 4.76 21.91
N LYS A 104 -5.34 5.12 21.15
CA LYS A 104 -4.12 4.31 20.93
C LYS A 104 -4.39 2.91 20.37
N GLN A 105 -5.57 2.69 19.81
CA GLN A 105 -5.89 1.43 19.14
C GLN A 105 -5.26 1.39 17.74
N PRO A 106 -4.82 0.22 17.27
CA PRO A 106 -4.40 0.05 15.88
C PRO A 106 -5.55 0.36 14.92
N VAL A 107 -5.30 1.23 13.94
CA VAL A 107 -6.29 1.60 12.92
C VAL A 107 -5.83 1.30 11.50
N GLY A 108 -4.58 0.88 11.31
CA GLY A 108 -4.04 0.66 9.98
C GLY A 108 -2.53 0.46 9.95
N LEU A 109 -1.96 0.68 8.78
CA LEU A 109 -0.52 0.64 8.53
C LEU A 109 -0.06 1.98 7.97
N ARG A 110 1.05 2.51 8.52
CA ARG A 110 1.76 3.67 7.99
C ARG A 110 2.92 3.19 7.13
N LEU A 111 2.92 3.62 5.88
CA LEU A 111 3.99 3.41 4.92
C LEU A 111 4.80 4.70 4.84
N HIS A 112 6.12 4.54 4.84
CA HIS A 112 7.07 5.63 4.73
C HIS A 112 8.21 5.21 3.81
N VAL A 113 8.43 5.95 2.71
CA VAL A 113 9.48 5.65 1.73
C VAL A 113 10.61 6.66 1.89
N ALA A 114 11.85 6.22 2.07
CA ALA A 114 12.95 7.13 2.42
C ALA A 114 13.37 8.13 1.30
N TRP A 115 13.22 7.80 0.03
CA TRP A 115 13.52 8.72 -1.07
C TRP A 115 12.37 9.69 -1.24
N GLN A 116 12.66 10.99 -1.07
CA GLN A 116 11.69 12.08 -1.12
C GLN A 116 10.61 12.01 -0.03
N GLU A 117 10.76 11.09 0.92
CA GLU A 117 9.98 11.00 2.16
C GLU A 117 8.44 10.96 1.99
N PRO A 118 7.83 10.33 0.96
CA PRO A 118 6.39 10.24 0.90
C PRO A 118 5.85 9.28 1.97
N GLU A 119 4.73 9.65 2.57
CA GLU A 119 4.01 8.84 3.55
C GLU A 119 2.59 8.52 3.08
N GLN A 120 2.06 7.39 3.56
CA GLN A 120 0.67 6.99 3.37
C GLN A 120 0.20 6.21 4.59
N VAL A 121 -1.08 6.33 4.89
CA VAL A 121 -1.73 5.50 5.90
C VAL A 121 -2.82 4.69 5.22
N ILE A 122 -2.75 3.37 5.37
CA ILE A 122 -3.76 2.41 4.93
C ILE A 122 -4.65 2.11 6.13
N TYR A 123 -5.83 2.72 6.19
CA TYR A 123 -6.78 2.49 7.27
C TYR A 123 -7.52 1.17 7.08
N MET A 124 -7.65 0.40 8.14
CA MET A 124 -8.29 -0.93 8.15
C MET A 124 -9.37 -1.06 9.23
N ASP A 125 -9.70 0.03 9.91
CA ASP A 125 -10.67 0.09 11.01
C ASP A 125 -12.12 0.27 10.53
N GLY A 126 -12.38 0.18 9.22
CA GLY A 126 -13.70 0.31 8.64
C GLY A 126 -14.26 1.73 8.65
N ARG A 127 -13.41 2.76 8.85
CA ARG A 127 -13.84 4.15 8.80
C ARG A 127 -14.47 4.52 7.45
N PRO A 128 -15.42 5.48 7.43
CA PRO A 128 -16.07 5.89 6.18
C PRO A 128 -15.07 6.55 5.22
N HIS A 129 -15.30 6.32 3.93
CA HIS A 129 -14.56 7.00 2.89
C HIS A 129 -14.90 8.50 2.87
N PRO A 130 -13.93 9.40 2.64
CA PRO A 130 -14.19 10.83 2.52
C PRO A 130 -15.13 11.16 1.36
N SER A 131 -15.82 12.31 1.48
CA SER A 131 -16.69 12.81 0.43
C SER A 131 -15.90 13.16 -0.83
N ALA A 132 -16.51 13.05 -2.01
CA ALA A 132 -15.85 13.41 -3.28
C ALA A 132 -15.31 14.85 -3.37
N ASN A 133 -15.77 15.76 -2.51
CA ASN A 133 -15.31 17.16 -2.46
C ASN A 133 -14.21 17.39 -1.40
N THR A 134 -13.77 16.35 -0.70
CA THR A 134 -12.71 16.47 0.30
C THR A 134 -11.39 16.85 -0.38
N PRO A 135 -10.59 17.79 0.17
CA PRO A 135 -9.35 18.21 -0.45
C PRO A 135 -8.37 17.05 -0.70
N HIS A 136 -7.85 16.97 -1.92
CA HIS A 136 -6.91 15.94 -2.33
C HIS A 136 -5.51 16.17 -1.73
N LYS A 137 -4.81 15.08 -1.43
CA LYS A 137 -3.48 15.04 -0.82
C LYS A 137 -2.48 14.31 -1.72
N TRP A 138 -1.19 14.59 -1.56
CA TRP A 138 -0.13 13.81 -2.24
C TRP A 138 -0.11 12.34 -1.82
N SER A 139 -0.47 12.08 -0.55
CA SER A 139 -0.61 10.75 0.03
C SER A 139 -1.97 10.08 -0.22
N GLY A 140 -2.94 10.82 -0.77
CA GLY A 140 -4.31 10.36 -0.93
C GLY A 140 -5.01 10.00 0.38
N PHE A 141 -6.05 9.18 0.26
CA PHE A 141 -6.75 8.52 1.35
C PHE A 141 -6.90 7.05 1.00
N SER A 142 -6.47 6.16 1.91
CA SER A 142 -6.44 4.73 1.65
C SER A 142 -7.23 3.94 2.68
N THR A 143 -8.02 2.99 2.19
CA THR A 143 -8.70 1.98 3.01
C THR A 143 -8.36 0.61 2.49
N GLY A 144 -8.11 -0.34 3.40
CA GLY A 144 -7.76 -1.70 3.04
C GLY A 144 -8.39 -2.75 3.94
N HIS A 145 -8.37 -3.97 3.44
CA HIS A 145 -8.87 -5.17 4.11
C HIS A 145 -7.99 -6.36 3.76
N TRP A 146 -8.04 -7.38 4.62
CA TRP A 146 -7.33 -8.64 4.38
C TRP A 146 -8.19 -9.58 3.55
N GLU A 147 -7.66 -10.01 2.41
CA GLU A 147 -8.17 -11.15 1.65
C GLU A 147 -7.20 -12.32 1.85
N ARG A 148 -7.57 -13.23 2.76
CA ARG A 148 -6.69 -14.33 3.20
C ARG A 148 -5.37 -13.79 3.75
N ASN A 149 -4.27 -13.95 3.00
CA ASN A 149 -2.92 -13.52 3.33
C ASN A 149 -2.45 -12.32 2.49
N THR A 150 -3.36 -11.66 1.77
CA THR A 150 -3.06 -10.49 0.94
C THR A 150 -3.77 -9.28 1.49
N LEU A 151 -3.01 -8.21 1.75
CA LEU A 151 -3.59 -6.91 2.06
C LEU A 151 -4.01 -6.27 0.74
N VAL A 152 -5.31 -6.05 0.58
CA VAL A 152 -5.89 -5.32 -0.56
C VAL A 152 -6.28 -3.95 -0.04
N TYR A 153 -5.89 -2.90 -0.76
CA TYR A 153 -6.27 -1.53 -0.41
C TYR A 153 -6.50 -0.70 -1.67
N THR A 154 -7.29 0.34 -1.49
CA THR A 154 -7.62 1.31 -2.54
C THR A 154 -7.30 2.70 -2.04
N THR A 155 -6.69 3.50 -2.91
CA THR A 155 -6.31 4.89 -2.66
C THR A 155 -7.03 5.83 -3.61
N THR A 156 -7.64 6.88 -3.06
CA THR A 156 -8.31 7.95 -3.81
C THR A 156 -7.90 9.32 -3.25
N HIS A 157 -8.56 10.40 -3.69
CA HIS A 157 -8.29 11.78 -3.23
C HIS A 157 -6.81 12.16 -3.40
N LEU A 158 -6.21 11.65 -4.46
CA LEU A 158 -4.82 11.90 -4.82
C LEU A 158 -4.73 13.21 -5.57
N LYS A 159 -3.69 14.01 -5.28
CA LYS A 159 -3.34 15.13 -6.15
C LYS A 159 -2.89 14.60 -7.51
N GLU A 160 -3.14 15.40 -8.55
CA GLU A 160 -2.58 15.15 -9.86
C GLU A 160 -1.05 15.04 -9.79
N ALA A 161 -0.52 13.98 -10.39
CA ALA A 161 0.90 13.63 -10.30
C ALA A 161 1.38 12.86 -11.54
N TYR A 162 2.47 12.11 -11.39
CA TYR A 162 3.10 11.34 -12.44
C TYR A 162 3.16 9.86 -12.05
N LEU A 163 2.96 8.97 -13.02
CA LEU A 163 3.02 7.50 -12.86
C LEU A 163 4.42 6.95 -13.11
N THR A 164 5.22 7.64 -13.91
CA THR A 164 6.60 7.29 -14.26
C THR A 164 7.54 8.45 -13.99
N ARG A 165 8.85 8.20 -14.04
CA ARG A 165 9.89 9.23 -13.97
C ARG A 165 9.99 10.09 -15.25
N THR A 166 9.26 9.72 -16.30
CA THR A 166 9.34 10.28 -17.67
C THR A 166 8.05 10.97 -18.11
N GLY A 167 7.28 11.52 -17.16
CA GLY A 167 6.21 12.47 -17.46
C GLY A 167 4.83 11.90 -17.71
N VAL A 168 4.64 10.58 -17.69
CA VAL A 168 3.28 10.00 -17.82
C VAL A 168 2.43 10.46 -16.63
N PRO A 169 1.31 11.18 -16.86
CA PRO A 169 0.56 11.78 -15.78
C PRO A 169 -0.42 10.80 -15.14
N LYS A 170 -0.84 11.16 -13.92
CA LYS A 170 -2.01 10.61 -13.23
C LYS A 170 -2.96 11.75 -12.92
N SER A 171 -4.24 11.58 -13.24
CA SER A 171 -5.27 12.58 -12.89
C SER A 171 -5.60 12.52 -11.40
N GLU A 172 -6.20 13.60 -10.88
CA GLU A 172 -6.73 13.63 -9.52
C GLU A 172 -7.91 12.67 -9.28
N ARG A 173 -8.57 12.20 -10.34
CA ARG A 173 -9.65 11.20 -10.30
C ARG A 173 -9.14 9.76 -10.29
N ALA A 174 -7.83 9.57 -10.19
CA ALA A 174 -7.26 8.23 -10.20
C ALA A 174 -7.62 7.47 -8.92
N GLU A 175 -7.87 6.17 -9.12
CA GLU A 175 -8.05 5.16 -8.09
C GLU A 175 -6.90 4.16 -8.27
N VAL A 176 -6.14 3.93 -7.18
CA VAL A 176 -4.90 3.12 -7.19
C VAL A 176 -4.98 2.02 -6.14
#